data_AF-A0AAE7THD3-F1
#
_entry.id   AF-A0AAE7THD3-F1
#
_cell.length_a   1.000
_cell.length_b   1.000
_cell.length_c   1.000
_cell.angle_alpha   90.00
_cell.angle_beta   90.00
_cell.angle_gamma   90.00
#
_symmetry.space_group_name_H-M   'P 1'
#
loop_
_entity.id
_entity.type
_entity.pdbx_description
1 polymer ?
#
loop_
_entity_poly.entity_id
_entity_poly.type
_entity_poly.pdbx_seq_one_letter_code
_entity_poly.pdbx_strand_id
1 'polypeptide(L)'
;MLHCQGTLMRLALYTGIILAGGYTCLTPALAADPTGDWRVADGVANIRVAQCSGSMWGAVSWEKQPGGRDENNPDVSKKNRPTLGMPTLIDMKKKPGTEQWEGQVYNAKDGQLYSATITPVGTDQLEIKGCVMGFLCGGETWTRVGPPIPLSTANAMAKGGPKPTAPKTQAAPGTTGAAAPAPAAPKTAAKPGQKGAADTVGDICLLPEIAGLAH
;
A
#
# COMPACT_ATOMS: atom_id res chain seq x y z
N MET A 1 79.51 47.77 -22.65
CA MET A 1 78.93 48.58 -21.56
C MET A 1 77.61 47.93 -21.18
N LEU A 2 77.62 47.10 -20.13
CA LEU A 2 77.32 47.45 -18.73
C LEU A 2 75.79 47.35 -18.43
N HIS A 3 75.42 46.18 -17.89
CA HIS A 3 74.43 45.88 -16.85
C HIS A 3 73.12 46.69 -16.74
N CYS A 4 71.99 45.96 -16.65
CA CYS A 4 71.22 45.91 -15.40
C CYS A 4 70.36 44.63 -15.34
N GLN A 5 70.58 43.82 -14.29
CA GLN A 5 69.78 42.66 -13.90
C GLN A 5 68.82 43.04 -12.76
N GLY A 6 67.74 42.27 -12.62
CA GLY A 6 66.85 42.22 -11.45
C GLY A 6 65.40 42.51 -11.86
N THR A 7 64.37 41.75 -11.49
CA THR A 7 64.23 40.79 -10.40
C THR A 7 63.04 39.87 -10.70
N LEU A 8 63.14 38.65 -10.20
CA LEU A 8 62.12 37.61 -10.12
C LEU A 8 60.79 38.11 -9.53
N MET A 9 59.65 37.66 -10.07
CA MET A 9 58.49 37.30 -9.24
C MET A 9 57.65 36.25 -9.97
N ARG A 10 57.66 35.03 -9.41
CA ARG A 10 56.72 33.94 -9.72
C ARG A 10 55.32 34.36 -9.24
N LEU A 11 54.27 34.09 -10.00
CA LEU A 11 53.02 33.58 -9.42
C LEU A 11 52.16 32.95 -10.53
N ALA A 12 51.90 31.65 -10.37
CA ALA A 12 51.04 30.85 -11.21
C ALA A 12 49.57 31.26 -11.04
N LEU A 13 48.86 31.45 -12.15
CA LEU A 13 47.40 31.55 -12.15
C LEU A 13 46.84 30.36 -12.93
N TYR A 14 46.57 29.28 -12.19
CA TYR A 14 45.70 28.20 -12.62
C TYR A 14 44.28 28.75 -12.70
N THR A 15 43.73 28.91 -13.91
CA THR A 15 42.31 29.23 -14.13
C THR A 15 41.54 27.92 -14.19
N GLY A 16 40.67 27.71 -13.21
CA GLY A 16 39.93 26.46 -12.98
C GLY A 16 38.86 26.18 -14.03
N ILE A 17 38.77 24.90 -14.42
CA ILE A 17 37.66 24.33 -15.16
C ILE A 17 36.46 24.27 -14.20
N ILE A 18 35.47 25.15 -14.40
CA ILE A 18 34.19 25.09 -13.70
C ILE A 18 33.37 23.96 -14.33
N LEU A 19 33.33 22.81 -13.66
CA LEU A 19 32.38 21.74 -13.91
C LEU A 19 30.97 22.22 -13.52
N ALA A 20 30.20 22.68 -14.51
CA ALA A 20 28.77 22.88 -14.37
C ALA A 20 28.07 21.51 -14.29
N GLY A 21 28.10 20.88 -13.11
CA GLY A 21 27.33 19.69 -12.80
C GLY A 21 25.85 20.02 -12.74
N GLY A 22 25.10 19.67 -13.77
CA GLY A 22 23.64 19.78 -13.79
C GLY A 22 23.03 18.97 -12.65
N TYR A 23 22.41 19.65 -11.70
CA TYR A 23 21.54 19.04 -10.69
C TYR A 23 20.29 18.51 -11.37
N THR A 24 20.33 17.28 -11.87
CA THR A 24 19.11 16.54 -12.21
C THR A 24 18.40 16.20 -10.91
N CYS A 25 17.29 16.89 -10.62
CA CYS A 25 16.36 16.47 -9.59
C CYS A 25 15.82 15.08 -9.95
N LEU A 26 16.33 14.04 -9.29
CA LEU A 26 15.70 12.73 -9.27
C LEU A 26 14.44 12.84 -8.41
N THR A 27 13.30 13.08 -9.04
CA THR A 27 12.00 12.87 -8.38
C THR A 27 11.84 11.36 -8.17
N PRO A 28 11.72 10.87 -6.92
CA PRO A 28 11.47 9.45 -6.71
C PRO A 28 10.13 9.10 -7.38
N ALA A 29 10.16 8.14 -8.31
CA ALA A 29 8.94 7.54 -8.82
C ALA A 29 8.26 6.81 -7.65
N LEU A 30 7.13 7.34 -7.19
CA LEU A 30 6.29 6.63 -6.23
C LEU A 30 5.74 5.39 -6.94
N ALA A 31 6.16 4.20 -6.49
CA ALA A 31 5.58 2.95 -6.95
C ALA A 31 4.06 3.01 -6.74
N ALA A 32 3.30 2.62 -7.75
CA ALA A 32 1.85 2.72 -7.72
C ALA A 32 1.28 1.71 -6.72
N ASP A 33 0.36 2.17 -5.86
CA ASP A 33 -0.16 1.42 -4.73
C ASP A 33 -1.58 0.87 -5.05
N PRO A 34 -1.75 -0.46 -5.15
CA PRO A 34 -3.05 -1.07 -5.43
C PRO A 34 -3.99 -1.04 -4.22
N THR A 35 -3.53 -0.67 -3.02
CA THR A 35 -4.37 -0.67 -1.82
C THR A 35 -5.47 0.40 -1.87
N GLY A 36 -6.59 0.13 -1.20
CA GLY A 36 -7.74 1.04 -1.06
C GLY A 36 -9.05 0.45 -1.59
N ASP A 37 -10.08 1.29 -1.63
CA ASP A 37 -11.41 0.92 -2.15
C ASP A 37 -11.55 1.28 -3.64
N TRP A 38 -11.98 0.30 -4.43
CA TRP A 38 -12.07 0.37 -5.89
C TRP A 38 -13.47 0.00 -6.36
N ARG A 39 -14.11 0.87 -7.13
CA ARG A 39 -15.39 0.60 -7.78
C ARG A 39 -15.16 -0.21 -9.05
N VAL A 40 -15.85 -1.34 -9.17
CA VAL A 40 -15.81 -2.18 -10.37
C VAL A 40 -16.37 -1.45 -11.59
N ALA A 41 -16.05 -1.88 -12.81
CA ALA A 41 -16.30 -1.08 -14.01
C ALA A 41 -17.80 -0.82 -14.28
N ASP A 42 -18.67 -1.77 -13.95
CA ASP A 42 -20.13 -1.61 -14.07
C ASP A 42 -20.78 -0.88 -12.88
N GLY A 43 -19.99 -0.53 -11.86
CA GLY A 43 -20.41 0.24 -10.69
C GLY A 43 -21.35 -0.49 -9.72
N VAL A 44 -21.45 -1.83 -9.79
CA VAL A 44 -22.37 -2.58 -8.90
C VAL A 44 -21.77 -2.92 -7.53
N ALA A 45 -20.44 -2.82 -7.39
CA ALA A 45 -19.73 -3.14 -6.16
C ALA A 45 -18.48 -2.26 -5.98
N ASN A 46 -18.02 -2.17 -4.74
CA ASN A 46 -16.67 -1.73 -4.42
C ASN A 46 -15.89 -2.91 -3.83
N ILE A 47 -14.62 -3.02 -4.20
CA ILE A 47 -13.67 -3.99 -3.69
C ILE A 47 -12.63 -3.24 -2.87
N ARG A 48 -12.50 -3.59 -1.59
CA ARG A 48 -11.38 -3.15 -0.77
C ARG A 48 -10.19 -4.05 -1.03
N VAL A 49 -9.05 -3.44 -1.30
CA VAL A 49 -7.80 -4.12 -1.60
C VAL A 49 -6.76 -3.79 -0.53
N ALA A 50 -6.15 -4.82 0.07
CA ALA A 50 -5.16 -4.69 1.14
C ALA A 50 -4.09 -5.77 1.05
N GLN A 51 -2.93 -5.52 1.69
CA GLN A 51 -1.88 -6.53 1.83
C GLN A 51 -2.15 -7.38 3.08
N CYS A 52 -2.41 -8.66 2.88
CA CYS A 52 -2.64 -9.63 3.95
C CYS A 52 -1.59 -10.74 3.87
N SER A 53 -0.81 -10.93 4.94
CA SER A 53 0.27 -11.92 5.04
C SER A 53 1.25 -11.96 3.86
N GLY A 54 1.59 -10.80 3.30
CA GLY A 54 2.59 -10.67 2.23
C GLY A 54 2.04 -10.74 0.80
N SER A 55 0.78 -11.13 0.61
CA SER A 55 0.08 -11.06 -0.69
C SER A 55 -0.97 -9.97 -0.69
N MET A 56 -1.33 -9.46 -1.87
CA MET A 56 -2.47 -8.59 -2.04
C MET A 56 -3.76 -9.41 -2.10
N TRP A 57 -4.78 -8.93 -1.40
CA TRP A 57 -6.12 -9.52 -1.36
C TRP A 57 -7.15 -8.43 -1.61
N GLY A 58 -8.32 -8.84 -2.09
CA GLY A 58 -9.44 -7.94 -2.32
C GLY A 58 -10.76 -8.58 -1.92
N ALA A 59 -11.61 -7.86 -1.20
CA ALA A 59 -12.93 -8.33 -0.80
C ALA A 59 -14.01 -7.29 -1.09
N VAL A 60 -15.24 -7.74 -1.34
CA VAL A 60 -16.40 -6.85 -1.57
C VAL A 60 -16.64 -6.01 -0.32
N SER A 61 -16.43 -4.69 -0.40
CA SER A 61 -16.60 -3.74 0.73
C SER A 61 -17.92 -2.98 0.69
N TRP A 62 -18.57 -2.92 -0.48
CA TRP A 62 -19.87 -2.30 -0.67
C TRP A 62 -20.58 -2.86 -1.90
N GLU A 63 -21.91 -2.86 -1.88
CA GLU A 63 -22.76 -3.33 -2.97
C GLU A 63 -23.84 -2.29 -3.28
N LYS A 64 -24.11 -2.08 -4.57
CA LYS A 64 -25.21 -1.22 -5.01
C LYS A 64 -26.56 -1.78 -4.58
N GLN A 65 -26.70 -3.11 -4.58
CA GLN A 65 -27.86 -3.83 -4.08
C GLN A 65 -27.40 -4.77 -2.96
N PRO A 66 -27.56 -4.38 -1.69
CA PRO A 66 -27.12 -5.19 -0.56
C PRO A 66 -27.86 -6.51 -0.44
N GLY A 67 -27.19 -7.51 0.14
CA GLY A 67 -27.81 -8.79 0.50
C GLY A 67 -27.65 -9.87 -0.56
N GLY A 68 -26.72 -9.67 -1.50
CA GLY A 68 -26.37 -10.68 -2.49
C GLY A 68 -25.87 -11.99 -1.87
N ARG A 69 -26.03 -13.06 -2.62
CA ARG A 69 -25.61 -14.43 -2.29
C ARG A 69 -24.82 -15.00 -3.45
N ASP A 70 -23.92 -15.91 -3.15
CA ASP A 70 -23.06 -16.54 -4.15
C ASP A 70 -23.75 -17.68 -4.92
N GLU A 71 -24.93 -17.40 -5.49
CA GLU A 71 -25.85 -18.41 -6.02
C GLU A 71 -25.27 -19.28 -7.14
N ASN A 72 -24.29 -18.74 -7.86
CA ASN A 72 -23.62 -19.40 -8.99
C ASN A 72 -22.42 -20.26 -8.58
N ASN A 73 -22.08 -20.33 -7.28
CA ASN A 73 -20.95 -21.12 -6.85
C ASN A 73 -21.10 -22.60 -7.25
N PRO A 74 -20.08 -23.23 -7.89
CA PRO A 74 -20.15 -24.65 -8.22
C PRO A 74 -20.21 -25.55 -6.97
N ASP A 75 -19.69 -25.09 -5.84
CA ASP A 75 -19.83 -25.75 -4.54
C ASP A 75 -21.16 -25.36 -3.88
N VAL A 76 -22.07 -26.34 -3.79
CA VAL A 76 -23.41 -26.17 -3.22
C VAL A 76 -23.37 -25.63 -1.79
N SER A 77 -22.34 -25.97 -1.01
CA SER A 77 -22.20 -25.50 0.38
C SER A 77 -21.93 -24.00 0.48
N LYS A 78 -21.41 -23.39 -0.60
CA LYS A 78 -21.05 -21.97 -0.66
C LYS A 78 -22.14 -21.10 -1.26
N LYS A 79 -23.16 -21.67 -1.91
CA LYS A 79 -24.20 -20.90 -2.61
C LYS A 79 -24.97 -19.89 -1.76
N ASN A 80 -25.04 -20.14 -0.45
CA ASN A 80 -25.73 -19.27 0.50
C ASN A 80 -24.81 -18.29 1.22
N ARG A 81 -23.50 -18.25 0.91
CA ARG A 81 -22.60 -17.28 1.56
C ARG A 81 -22.94 -15.85 1.09
N PRO A 82 -22.88 -14.84 1.97
CA PRO A 82 -23.02 -13.44 1.57
C PRO A 82 -21.94 -13.03 0.57
N THR A 83 -22.30 -12.21 -0.40
CA THR A 83 -21.32 -11.63 -1.34
C THR A 83 -20.54 -10.46 -0.71
N LEU A 84 -21.13 -9.74 0.24
CA LEU A 84 -20.42 -8.74 1.04
C LEU A 84 -19.33 -9.41 1.91
N GLY A 85 -18.10 -8.89 1.84
CA GLY A 85 -16.93 -9.48 2.51
C GLY A 85 -16.34 -10.69 1.78
N MET A 86 -16.91 -11.11 0.65
CA MET A 86 -16.38 -12.24 -0.10
C MET A 86 -15.05 -11.88 -0.77
N PRO A 87 -14.03 -12.76 -0.73
CA PRO A 87 -12.79 -12.57 -1.48
C PRO A 87 -13.05 -12.56 -2.99
N THR A 88 -12.62 -11.49 -3.65
CA THR A 88 -12.66 -11.31 -5.11
C THR A 88 -11.26 -11.40 -5.69
N LEU A 89 -10.26 -10.71 -5.11
CA LEU A 89 -8.85 -10.86 -5.50
C LEU A 89 -8.15 -11.76 -4.48
N ILE A 90 -7.51 -12.82 -4.96
CA ILE A 90 -7.01 -13.92 -4.14
C ILE A 90 -5.52 -14.11 -4.40
N ASP A 91 -4.73 -14.08 -3.33
CA ASP A 91 -3.28 -14.33 -3.32
C ASP A 91 -2.49 -13.61 -4.43
N MET A 92 -2.73 -12.32 -4.61
CA MET A 92 -2.07 -11.52 -5.65
C MET A 92 -0.63 -11.19 -5.23
N LYS A 93 0.35 -11.87 -5.82
CA LYS A 93 1.78 -11.74 -5.53
C LYS A 93 2.45 -10.72 -6.45
N LYS A 94 3.28 -9.83 -5.88
CA LYS A 94 4.04 -8.84 -6.66
C LYS A 94 4.98 -9.55 -7.62
N LYS A 95 4.92 -9.21 -8.90
CA LYS A 95 5.87 -9.68 -9.92
C LYS A 95 7.17 -8.87 -9.82
N PRO A 96 8.33 -9.51 -9.61
CA PRO A 96 9.60 -8.81 -9.48
C PRO A 96 9.90 -7.91 -10.69
N GLY A 97 10.36 -6.68 -10.42
CA GLY A 97 10.76 -5.74 -11.47
C GLY A 97 9.62 -5.11 -12.29
N THR A 98 8.36 -5.28 -11.87
CA THR A 98 7.19 -4.73 -12.58
C THR A 98 6.20 -4.07 -11.62
N GLU A 99 5.27 -3.27 -12.13
CA GLU A 99 4.13 -2.73 -11.38
C GLU A 99 2.88 -3.62 -11.44
N GLN A 100 3.08 -4.94 -11.48
CA GLN A 100 2.02 -5.93 -11.61
C GLN A 100 2.02 -6.93 -10.45
N TRP A 101 0.84 -7.40 -10.08
CA TRP A 101 0.64 -8.54 -9.18
C TRP A 101 -0.13 -9.63 -9.91
N GLU A 102 0.14 -10.88 -9.55
CA GLU A 102 -0.43 -12.06 -10.20
C GLU A 102 -1.00 -13.03 -9.17
N GLY A 103 -2.18 -13.56 -9.44
CA GLY A 103 -2.94 -14.41 -8.53
C GLY A 103 -4.23 -14.86 -9.20
N GLN A 104 -5.34 -14.84 -8.46
CA GLN A 104 -6.64 -15.27 -8.98
C GLN A 104 -7.75 -14.25 -8.70
N VAL A 105 -8.73 -14.20 -9.60
CA VAL A 105 -9.98 -13.45 -9.38
C VAL A 105 -11.16 -14.40 -9.36
N TYR A 106 -12.02 -14.25 -8.35
CA TYR A 106 -13.30 -14.95 -8.27
C TYR A 106 -14.43 -14.05 -8.78
N ASN A 107 -15.23 -14.54 -9.74
CA ASN A 107 -16.40 -13.83 -10.22
C ASN A 107 -17.69 -14.53 -9.77
N ALA A 108 -18.41 -13.93 -8.82
CA ALA A 108 -19.65 -14.51 -8.31
C ALA A 108 -20.81 -14.50 -9.34
N LYS A 109 -20.69 -13.73 -10.43
CA LYS A 109 -21.71 -13.70 -11.49
C LYS A 109 -21.76 -14.99 -12.31
N ASP A 110 -20.64 -15.69 -12.43
CA ASP A 110 -20.54 -16.96 -13.15
C ASP A 110 -19.98 -18.11 -12.28
N GLY A 111 -19.60 -17.81 -11.04
CA GLY A 111 -19.08 -18.77 -10.07
C GLY A 111 -17.67 -19.25 -10.38
N GLN A 112 -16.95 -18.61 -11.31
CA GLN A 112 -15.66 -19.08 -11.80
C GLN A 112 -14.47 -18.37 -11.16
N LEU A 113 -13.34 -19.08 -11.17
CA LEU A 113 -12.04 -18.58 -10.74
C LEU A 113 -11.13 -18.45 -11.96
N TYR A 114 -10.48 -17.30 -12.10
CA TYR A 114 -9.61 -17.00 -13.24
C TYR A 114 -8.21 -16.68 -12.74
N SER A 115 -7.18 -17.16 -13.45
CA SER A 115 -5.83 -16.62 -13.29
C SER A 115 -5.85 -15.16 -13.71
N ALA A 116 -5.32 -14.28 -12.88
CA ALA A 116 -5.47 -12.85 -13.09
C ALA A 116 -4.24 -12.05 -12.69
N THR A 117 -4.17 -10.86 -13.26
CA THR A 117 -3.20 -9.83 -12.89
C THR A 117 -3.91 -8.54 -12.52
N ILE A 118 -3.32 -7.81 -11.58
CA ILE A 118 -3.71 -6.44 -11.25
C ILE A 118 -2.56 -5.49 -11.52
N THR A 119 -2.84 -4.36 -12.15
CA THR A 119 -1.85 -3.35 -12.53
C THR A 119 -2.40 -1.96 -12.24
N PRO A 120 -1.87 -1.23 -11.25
CA PRO A 120 -2.22 0.16 -11.02
C PRO A 120 -1.81 1.03 -12.22
N VAL A 121 -2.72 1.89 -12.67
CA VAL A 121 -2.49 2.84 -13.77
C VAL A 121 -2.72 4.24 -13.24
N GLY A 122 -1.61 4.93 -12.92
CA GLY A 122 -1.67 6.20 -12.20
C GLY A 122 -2.20 6.03 -10.77
N THR A 123 -2.88 7.05 -10.26
CA THR A 123 -3.37 7.07 -8.87
C THR A 123 -4.77 6.46 -8.70
N ASP A 124 -5.60 6.52 -9.73
CA ASP A 124 -7.06 6.36 -9.60
C ASP A 124 -7.64 5.25 -10.48
N GLN A 125 -6.79 4.48 -11.17
CA GLN A 125 -7.21 3.33 -11.96
C GLN A 125 -6.44 2.07 -11.55
N LEU A 126 -7.17 0.96 -11.52
CA LEU A 126 -6.61 -0.38 -11.31
C LEU A 126 -7.10 -1.28 -12.43
N GLU A 127 -6.18 -1.72 -13.28
CA GLU A 127 -6.49 -2.65 -14.35
C GLU A 127 -6.50 -4.07 -13.82
N ILE A 128 -7.58 -4.80 -14.09
CA ILE A 128 -7.76 -6.22 -13.77
C ILE A 128 -7.82 -6.98 -15.09
N LYS A 129 -6.95 -7.97 -15.28
CA LYS A 129 -6.99 -8.88 -16.43
C LYS A 129 -7.09 -10.30 -15.94
N GLY A 130 -8.14 -11.01 -16.35
CA GLY A 130 -8.36 -12.42 -16.05
C GLY A 130 -8.33 -13.26 -17.32
N CYS A 131 -7.76 -14.46 -17.25
CA CYS A 131 -7.71 -15.40 -18.37
C CYS A 131 -8.27 -16.76 -17.98
N VAL A 132 -9.12 -17.33 -18.82
CA VAL A 132 -9.51 -18.75 -18.71
C VAL A 132 -8.38 -19.58 -19.31
N MET A 133 -7.79 -20.46 -18.50
CA MET A 133 -6.76 -21.41 -18.94
C MET A 133 -5.56 -20.75 -19.68
N GLY A 134 -5.31 -19.45 -19.44
CA GLY A 134 -4.20 -18.69 -20.00
C GLY A 134 -4.35 -18.19 -21.44
N PHE A 135 -5.46 -18.46 -22.15
CA PHE A 135 -5.60 -18.09 -23.58
C PHE A 135 -6.81 -17.21 -23.91
N LEU A 136 -7.93 -17.34 -23.20
CA LEU A 136 -9.08 -16.42 -23.35
C LEU A 136 -9.05 -15.39 -22.25
N CYS A 137 -8.49 -14.22 -22.56
CA CYS A 137 -8.32 -13.13 -21.61
C CYS A 137 -9.36 -12.03 -21.81
N GLY A 138 -9.94 -11.59 -20.71
CA GLY A 138 -10.74 -10.37 -20.60
C GLY A 138 -10.17 -9.48 -19.51
N GLY A 139 -10.72 -8.27 -19.38
CA GLY A 139 -10.31 -7.38 -18.31
C GLY A 139 -11.27 -6.22 -18.13
N GLU A 140 -11.11 -5.56 -17.01
CA GLU A 140 -11.85 -4.36 -16.66
C GLU A 140 -10.92 -3.38 -15.91
N THR A 141 -11.27 -2.10 -15.97
CA THR A 141 -10.55 -1.06 -15.23
C THR A 141 -11.43 -0.56 -14.11
N TRP A 142 -10.97 -0.75 -12.88
CA TRP A 142 -11.65 -0.25 -11.69
C TRP A 142 -11.24 1.19 -11.40
N THR A 143 -12.14 1.93 -10.77
CA THR A 143 -11.95 3.34 -10.43
C THR A 143 -11.89 3.52 -8.92
N ARG A 144 -10.94 4.33 -8.42
CA ARG A 144 -10.81 4.54 -6.97
C ARG A 144 -12.04 5.24 -6.38
N VAL A 145 -12.49 4.83 -5.19
CA VAL A 145 -13.72 5.33 -4.52
C VAL A 145 -13.51 6.64 -3.73
N GLY A 146 -12.31 7.18 -3.70
CA GLY A 146 -11.99 8.44 -3.04
C GLY A 146 -10.54 8.84 -3.30
N PRO A 147 -10.08 9.98 -2.77
CA PRO A 147 -8.67 10.33 -2.85
C PRO A 147 -7.80 9.18 -2.28
N PRO A 148 -6.57 8.97 -2.79
CA PRO A 148 -5.67 7.94 -2.28
C PRO A 148 -5.64 7.99 -0.75
N ILE A 149 -5.94 6.85 -0.09
CA ILE A 149 -5.80 6.76 1.36
C ILE A 149 -4.32 7.09 1.63
N PRO A 150 -4.00 8.14 2.42
CA PRO A 150 -2.61 8.46 2.70
C PRO A 150 -1.98 7.23 3.36
N LEU A 151 -1.10 6.56 2.60
CA LEU A 151 -0.29 5.39 2.93
C LEU A 151 -0.82 4.61 4.13
N SER A 152 -1.58 3.54 3.86
CA SER A 152 -1.86 2.52 4.89
C SER A 152 -0.56 2.22 5.64
N THR A 153 -0.59 2.29 6.97
CA THR A 153 0.55 2.00 7.85
C THR A 153 1.16 0.61 7.57
N ALA A 154 0.41 -0.28 6.93
CA ALA A 154 0.90 -1.55 6.38
C ALA A 154 2.06 -1.36 5.37
N ASN A 155 1.99 -0.36 4.49
CA ASN A 155 3.04 -0.08 3.50
C ASN A 155 4.25 0.67 4.10
N ALA A 156 4.07 1.34 5.25
CA ALA A 156 5.18 1.97 5.97
C ALA A 156 6.06 0.94 6.70
N MET A 157 5.47 -0.15 7.20
CA MET A 157 6.21 -1.21 7.91
C MET A 157 7.04 -2.08 6.95
N ALA A 158 6.65 -2.23 5.69
CA ALA A 158 7.42 -2.94 4.67
C ALA A 158 8.69 -2.19 4.21
N LYS A 159 8.79 -0.87 4.46
CA LYS A 159 9.94 -0.03 4.07
C LYS A 159 10.90 0.31 5.22
N GLY A 160 10.61 -0.12 6.45
CA GLY A 160 11.41 0.20 7.63
C GLY A 160 11.86 -1.03 8.41
N GLY A 161 13.01 -1.60 8.05
CA GLY A 161 13.72 -2.50 8.97
C GLY A 161 14.08 -1.76 10.26
N PRO A 162 14.05 -2.42 11.44
CA PRO A 162 14.27 -1.75 12.72
C PRO A 162 15.71 -1.24 12.80
N LYS A 163 15.87 0.09 12.90
CA LYS A 163 17.14 0.70 13.32
C LYS A 163 17.25 0.55 14.84
N PRO A 164 18.28 -0.13 15.38
CA PRO A 164 18.42 -0.28 16.82
C PRO A 164 18.96 1.02 17.41
N THR A 165 18.10 1.82 18.02
CA THR A 165 18.53 2.90 18.92
C THR A 165 18.61 2.37 20.33
N ALA A 166 19.83 1.99 20.74
CA ALA A 166 20.20 1.83 22.14
C ALA A 166 20.20 3.20 22.85
N PRO A 167 19.72 3.27 24.10
CA PRO A 167 20.14 4.34 25.00
C PRO A 167 21.01 3.80 26.15
N LYS A 168 22.06 4.58 26.43
CA LYS A 168 23.16 4.38 27.37
C LYS A 168 22.71 4.32 28.84
N THR A 169 23.40 3.49 29.60
CA THR A 169 23.43 3.42 31.07
C THR A 169 24.05 4.67 31.70
N GLN A 170 23.51 5.17 32.82
CA GLN A 170 24.27 5.67 33.97
C GLN A 170 23.37 6.00 35.17
N ALA A 171 23.98 5.93 36.35
CA ALA A 171 23.44 5.50 37.62
C ALA A 171 22.81 6.60 38.51
N ALA A 172 22.07 6.14 39.52
CA ALA A 172 21.50 6.89 40.64
C ALA A 172 22.56 7.46 41.61
N PRO A 173 22.16 8.36 42.52
CA PRO A 173 21.90 7.91 43.90
C PRO A 173 20.59 8.44 44.51
N GLY A 174 20.01 7.67 45.43
CA GLY A 174 18.67 7.91 45.98
C GLY A 174 18.56 8.79 47.23
N THR A 175 17.33 8.95 47.71
CA THR A 175 16.89 8.81 49.12
C THR A 175 15.38 9.06 49.25
N THR A 176 14.73 8.13 49.95
CA THR A 176 13.48 8.18 50.77
C THR A 176 12.53 9.38 50.69
N GLY A 177 11.23 9.11 50.48
CA GLY A 177 10.13 10.01 50.85
C GLY A 177 8.77 9.54 50.34
N ALA A 178 7.82 9.34 51.24
CA ALA A 178 6.55 8.65 51.02
C ALA A 178 5.41 9.53 50.44
N ALA A 179 4.53 8.85 49.69
CA ALA A 179 3.06 8.98 49.58
C ALA A 179 2.35 10.27 49.10
N ALA A 180 1.68 10.09 47.94
CA ALA A 180 0.36 10.57 47.49
C ALA A 180 0.18 12.03 46.97
N PRO A 181 -0.87 12.30 46.17
CA PRO A 181 -1.26 11.66 44.90
C PRO A 181 -1.13 12.63 43.70
N ALA A 182 -0.88 12.11 42.51
CA ALA A 182 -0.72 12.91 41.28
C ALA A 182 -2.07 13.43 40.74
N PRO A 183 -2.17 14.70 40.28
CA PRO A 183 -3.30 15.19 39.52
C PRO A 183 -3.35 14.60 38.11
N ALA A 184 -4.56 14.42 37.60
CA ALA A 184 -4.88 13.85 36.30
C ALA A 184 -4.10 14.52 35.14
N ALA A 185 -3.45 13.69 34.33
CA ALA A 185 -2.91 14.09 33.04
C ALA A 185 -4.05 14.44 32.05
N PRO A 186 -3.86 15.45 31.19
CA PRO A 186 -4.89 15.88 30.24
C PRO A 186 -5.15 14.79 29.19
N LYS A 187 -6.42 14.45 29.03
CA LYS A 187 -6.94 13.65 27.92
C LYS A 187 -6.69 14.41 26.62
N THR A 188 -5.70 14.00 25.83
CA THR A 188 -5.61 14.39 24.42
C THR A 188 -6.77 13.77 23.67
N ALA A 189 -7.73 14.62 23.30
CA ALA A 189 -8.87 14.28 22.49
C ALA A 189 -8.41 13.73 21.13
N ALA A 190 -8.81 12.49 20.84
CA ALA A 190 -8.76 11.94 19.49
C ALA A 190 -9.62 12.82 18.57
N LYS A 191 -9.03 13.27 17.46
CA LYS A 191 -9.73 14.04 16.43
C LYS A 191 -10.83 13.16 15.80
N PRO A 192 -12.08 13.64 15.64
CA PRO A 192 -13.20 12.81 15.19
C PRO A 192 -12.97 12.24 13.79
N GLY A 193 -13.27 10.94 13.65
CA GLY A 193 -13.08 10.15 12.45
C GLY A 193 -13.85 10.67 11.25
N GLN A 194 -13.22 10.56 10.08
CA GLN A 194 -13.92 10.53 8.82
C GLN A 194 -14.71 9.24 8.76
N LYS A 195 -16.01 9.36 9.05
CA LYS A 195 -17.04 8.39 8.69
C LYS A 195 -17.13 8.39 7.15
N GLY A 196 -16.20 7.68 6.49
CA GLY A 196 -16.43 7.18 5.15
C GLY A 196 -17.70 6.33 5.17
N ALA A 197 -18.47 6.34 4.07
CA ALA A 197 -19.70 5.56 3.93
C ALA A 197 -19.51 4.17 4.57
N ALA A 198 -20.38 3.86 5.54
CA ALA A 198 -20.22 2.81 6.55
C ALA A 198 -19.33 1.67 6.06
N ASP A 199 -18.10 1.63 6.55
CA ASP A 199 -17.18 0.53 6.33
C ASP A 199 -17.72 -0.70 7.07
N THR A 200 -18.65 -1.40 6.42
CA THR A 200 -19.37 -2.54 7.00
C THR A 200 -18.51 -3.80 7.06
N VAL A 201 -17.40 -3.83 6.34
CA VAL A 201 -16.51 -5.00 6.22
C VAL A 201 -15.27 -4.85 7.08
N GLY A 202 -14.81 -3.62 7.36
CA GLY A 202 -13.67 -3.37 8.22
C GLY A 202 -12.34 -3.82 7.60
N ASP A 203 -11.45 -4.37 8.43
CA ASP A 203 -10.18 -4.92 7.96
C ASP A 203 -10.39 -6.26 7.25
N ILE A 204 -10.20 -6.27 5.92
CA ILE A 204 -10.39 -7.46 5.10
C ILE A 204 -9.42 -8.60 5.48
N CYS A 205 -8.27 -8.29 6.09
CA CYS A 205 -7.31 -9.31 6.47
C CYS A 205 -7.78 -10.18 7.64
N LEU A 206 -8.84 -9.76 8.35
CA LEU A 206 -9.46 -10.52 9.44
C LEU A 206 -10.63 -11.39 8.96
N LEU A 207 -11.04 -11.28 7.70
CA LEU A 207 -12.12 -12.09 7.16
C LEU A 207 -11.70 -13.57 7.16
N PRO A 208 -12.55 -14.50 7.66
CA PRO A 208 -12.16 -15.90 7.85
C PRO A 208 -11.63 -16.57 6.57
N GLU A 209 -12.22 -16.25 5.42
CA GLU A 209 -11.80 -16.78 4.12
C GLU A 209 -10.44 -16.24 3.66
N ILE A 210 -10.04 -15.05 4.11
CA ILE A 210 -8.72 -14.45 3.79
C ILE A 210 -7.70 -14.91 4.82
N ALA A 211 -8.00 -14.77 6.11
CA ALA A 211 -7.12 -15.17 7.20
C ALA A 211 -6.77 -16.66 7.15
N GLY A 212 -7.75 -17.52 6.84
CA GLY A 212 -7.53 -18.97 6.76
C GLY A 212 -6.74 -19.44 5.54
N LEU A 213 -6.67 -18.63 4.48
CA LEU A 213 -5.90 -18.92 3.26
C LEU A 213 -4.55 -18.22 3.20
N ALA A 214 -4.32 -17.24 4.07
CA ALA A 214 -3.12 -16.42 4.10
C ALA A 214 -2.01 -16.98 5.02
N HIS A 215 -2.08 -18.27 5.38
CA HIS A 215 -1.14 -18.99 6.26
C HIS A 215 -0.46 -20.16 5.54
#